data_AF-A0A7C7HNH8-F1
#
_entry.id   AF-A0A7C7HNH8-F1
#
_cell.length_a   1.000
_cell.length_b   1.000
_cell.length_c   1.000
_cell.angle_alpha   90.00
_cell.angle_beta   90.00
_cell.angle_gamma   90.00
#
_symmetry.space_group_name_H-M   'P 1'
#
loop_
_entity.id
_entity.type
_entity.pdbx_description
1 polymer ?
#
loop_
_entity_poly.entity_id
_entity_poly.type
_entity_poly.pdbx_seq_one_letter_code
_entity_poly.pdbx_strand_id
1 'polypeptide(L)'
;MLDNTLVFDIETVPDVDAGVRLYQLDDLPAEQVIKAMQAIRREKTGGSDFLPLYLHRVVAISIGLRTREEFRIWSLGDEESS
;
A
#
# COMPACT_ATOMS: atom_id res chain seq x y z
N MET A 1 -3.36 4.72 35.45
CA MET A 1 -2.25 5.37 34.72
C MET A 1 -2.63 5.27 33.25
N LEU A 2 -2.70 6.37 32.50
CA LEU A 2 -2.82 6.26 31.04
C LEU A 2 -1.41 5.95 30.52
N ASP A 3 -1.26 4.79 29.91
CA ASP A 3 -0.04 4.39 29.23
C ASP A 3 0.04 5.09 27.86
N ASN A 4 1.24 5.16 27.30
CA ASN A 4 1.42 5.72 25.96
C ASN A 4 0.80 4.73 24.95
N THR A 5 -0.09 5.22 24.11
CA THR A 5 -0.75 4.44 23.06
C THR A 5 -0.47 5.06 21.71
N LEU A 6 0.09 4.28 20.79
CA LEU A 6 0.24 4.64 19.40
C LEU A 6 -0.63 3.71 18.56
N VAL A 7 -1.53 4.28 17.78
CA VAL A 7 -2.26 3.59 16.72
C VAL A 7 -1.75 4.11 15.39
N PHE A 8 -1.71 3.23 14.39
CA PHE A 8 -1.35 3.62 13.04
C PHE A 8 -2.24 2.90 12.03
N ASP A 9 -2.37 3.52 10.87
CA ASP A 9 -3.00 2.95 9.69
C ASP A 9 -2.09 3.15 8.48
N ILE A 10 -2.14 2.23 7.52
CA ILE A 10 -1.23 2.19 6.37
C ILE A 10 -2.03 2.31 5.08
N GLU A 11 -1.67 3.29 4.26
CA GLU A 11 -2.21 3.47 2.93
C GLU A 11 -1.23 2.99 1.87
N THR A 12 -1.76 2.28 0.87
CA THR A 12 -0.95 1.66 -0.17
C THR A 12 -1.50 1.91 -1.56
N VAL A 13 -0.61 1.92 -2.54
CA VAL A 13 -0.93 1.89 -3.97
C VAL A 13 -0.34 0.62 -4.59
N PRO A 14 -0.83 0.17 -5.77
CA PRO A 14 -0.17 -0.90 -6.50
C PRO A 14 1.30 -0.57 -6.82
N ASP A 15 2.21 -1.48 -6.50
CA ASP A 15 3.61 -1.36 -6.87
C ASP A 15 3.79 -1.74 -8.35
N VAL A 16 3.70 -0.72 -9.21
CA VAL A 16 3.85 -0.86 -10.67
C VAL A 16 5.23 -1.40 -11.02
N ASP A 17 6.28 -0.92 -10.37
CA ASP A 17 7.66 -1.29 -10.71
C ASP A 17 7.94 -2.75 -10.36
N ALA A 18 7.46 -3.21 -9.19
CA ALA A 18 7.51 -4.63 -8.83
C ALA A 18 6.65 -5.48 -9.79
N GLY A 19 5.48 -4.98 -10.18
CA GLY A 19 4.61 -5.61 -11.17
C GLY A 19 5.29 -5.83 -12.52
N VAL A 20 5.92 -4.78 -13.06
CA VAL A 20 6.70 -4.85 -14.31
C VAL A 20 7.77 -5.92 -14.22
N ARG A 21 8.60 -5.89 -13.16
CA ARG A 21 9.70 -6.85 -12.98
C ARG A 21 9.22 -8.29 -12.82
N LEU A 22 8.15 -8.50 -12.06
CA LEU A 22 7.68 -9.85 -11.73
C LEU A 22 6.98 -10.53 -12.91
N TYR A 23 6.31 -9.76 -13.76
CA TYR A 23 5.47 -10.27 -14.84
C TYR A 23 5.98 -9.92 -16.24
N GLN A 24 7.16 -9.31 -16.36
CA GLN A 24 7.81 -8.97 -17.64
C GLN A 24 6.89 -8.09 -18.51
N LEU A 25 6.42 -6.99 -17.93
CA LEU A 25 5.42 -6.08 -18.53
C LEU A 25 6.03 -4.74 -18.99
N ASP A 26 7.30 -4.74 -19.38
CA ASP A 26 8.12 -3.53 -19.60
C ASP A 26 7.56 -2.56 -20.66
N ASP A 27 6.76 -3.06 -21.62
CA ASP A 27 6.18 -2.26 -22.71
C ASP A 27 4.78 -1.69 -22.39
N LEU A 28 4.27 -1.90 -21.17
CA LEU A 28 2.94 -1.45 -20.78
C LEU A 28 2.97 -0.14 -19.97
N PRO A 29 2.01 0.78 -20.21
CA PRO A 29 1.83 1.92 -19.32
C PRO A 29 1.32 1.46 -17.94
N ALA A 30 1.59 2.25 -16.89
CA ALA A 30 1.31 1.89 -15.50
C ALA A 30 -0.12 1.37 -15.25
N GLU A 31 -1.15 2.03 -15.80
CA GLU A 31 -2.54 1.59 -15.67
C GLU A 31 -2.78 0.17 -16.22
N GLN A 32 -2.09 -0.19 -17.30
CA GLN A 32 -2.22 -1.51 -17.93
C GLN A 32 -1.42 -2.57 -17.17
N VAL A 33 -0.28 -2.20 -16.57
CA VAL A 33 0.45 -3.07 -15.62
C VAL A 33 -0.46 -3.45 -14.45
N ILE A 34 -1.14 -2.47 -13.84
CA ILE A 34 -2.07 -2.71 -12.71
C ILE A 34 -3.20 -3.66 -13.13
N LYS A 35 -3.82 -3.42 -14.30
CA LYS A 35 -4.88 -4.29 -14.84
C LYS A 35 -4.37 -5.72 -15.09
N ALA A 36 -3.16 -5.87 -15.63
CA ALA A 36 -2.54 -7.18 -15.84
C ALA A 36 -2.30 -7.90 -14.51
N MET A 37 -1.76 -7.20 -13.50
CA MET A 37 -1.57 -7.76 -12.16
C MET A 37 -2.89 -8.24 -11.53
N GLN A 38 -3.96 -7.46 -11.65
CA GLN A 38 -5.29 -7.82 -11.18
C GLN A 38 -5.87 -9.02 -11.94
N ALA A 39 -5.70 -9.07 -13.27
CA ALA A 39 -6.11 -10.23 -14.08
C ALA A 39 -5.38 -11.51 -13.64
N ILE A 40 -4.05 -11.46 -13.47
CA ILE A 40 -3.25 -12.58 -12.97
C ILE A 40 -3.70 -12.99 -11.57
N ARG A 41 -4.03 -12.02 -10.70
CA ARG A 41 -4.51 -12.29 -9.35
C ARG A 41 -5.88 -12.98 -9.35
N ARG A 42 -6.81 -12.57 -10.20
CA ARG A 42 -8.11 -13.22 -10.37
C ARG A 42 -7.97 -14.66 -10.81
N GLU A 43 -7.14 -14.91 -11.83
CA GLU A 43 -6.87 -16.26 -12.32
C GLU A 43 -6.33 -17.16 -11.21
N LYS A 44 -5.34 -16.67 -10.43
CA LYS A 44 -4.72 -17.42 -9.34
C LYS A 44 -5.63 -17.69 -8.14
N THR A 45 -6.62 -16.83 -7.89
CA THR A 45 -7.46 -16.89 -6.67
C THR A 45 -8.89 -17.34 -6.93
N GLY A 46 -9.29 -17.53 -8.18
CA GLY A 46 -10.67 -17.83 -8.53
C GLY A 46 -11.62 -16.64 -8.41
N GLY A 47 -11.12 -15.40 -8.51
CA GLY A 47 -11.96 -14.20 -8.62
C GLY A 47 -11.62 -13.01 -7.71
N SER A 48 -10.54 -13.05 -6.91
CA SER A 48 -10.12 -11.88 -6.13
C SER A 48 -9.24 -10.94 -6.95
N ASP A 49 -9.54 -9.65 -6.91
CA ASP A 49 -8.71 -8.57 -7.46
C ASP A 49 -7.76 -7.95 -6.41
N PHE A 50 -7.80 -8.42 -5.15
CA PHE A 50 -6.93 -7.93 -4.08
C PHE A 50 -5.52 -8.45 -4.29
N LEU A 51 -4.57 -7.56 -4.59
CA LEU A 51 -3.20 -7.91 -4.92
C LEU A 51 -2.50 -8.63 -3.75
N PRO A 52 -1.48 -9.47 -4.04
CA PRO A 52 -0.60 -10.00 -3.00
C PRO A 52 0.14 -8.86 -2.29
N LEU A 53 0.32 -8.95 -0.97
CA LEU A 53 0.90 -7.86 -0.14
C LEU A 53 2.24 -7.31 -0.65
N TYR A 54 3.08 -8.14 -1.28
CA TYR A 54 4.36 -7.70 -1.85
C TYR A 54 4.23 -6.82 -3.11
N LEU A 55 3.01 -6.65 -3.66
CA LEU A 55 2.69 -5.71 -4.75
C LEU A 55 1.95 -4.47 -4.22
N HIS A 56 1.97 -4.24 -2.91
CA HIS A 56 1.48 -3.01 -2.29
C HIS A 56 2.68 -2.15 -1.92
N ARG A 57 2.77 -0.96 -2.51
CA ARG A 57 3.72 0.07 -2.13
C ARG A 57 3.06 0.98 -1.09
N VAL A 58 3.71 1.15 0.06
CA VAL A 58 3.23 2.06 1.11
C VAL A 58 3.51 3.49 0.67
N VAL A 59 2.50 4.35 0.75
CA VAL A 59 2.63 5.78 0.41
C VAL A 59 2.40 6.66 1.64
N ALA A 60 1.54 6.24 2.56
CA ALA A 60 1.33 6.96 3.80
C ALA A 60 1.17 6.03 5.01
N ILE A 61 1.65 6.50 6.16
CA ILE A 61 1.38 5.90 7.48
C ILE A 61 0.78 6.99 8.36
N SER A 62 -0.52 6.89 8.63
CA SER A 62 -1.23 7.82 9.51
C SER A 62 -1.06 7.36 10.96
N ILE A 63 -0.72 8.28 11.86
CA ILE A 63 -0.37 7.99 13.24
C ILE A 63 -1.26 8.80 14.18
N GLY A 64 -1.86 8.12 15.16
CA GLY A 64 -2.49 8.70 16.33
C GLY A 64 -1.70 8.34 17.59
N LEU A 65 -1.07 9.32 18.22
CA LEU A 65 -0.30 9.15 19.45
C LEU A 65 -1.01 9.80 20.62
N ARG A 66 -1.30 9.01 21.66
CA ARG A 66 -1.71 9.47 22.98
C ARG A 66 -0.57 9.22 23.96
N THR A 67 -0.06 10.28 24.57
CA THR A 67 0.79 10.19 25.76
C THR A 67 0.03 10.73 26.97
N ARG A 68 0.69 10.78 28.13
CA ARG A 68 0.12 11.45 29.31
C ARG A 68 -0.06 12.96 29.12
N GLU A 69 0.81 13.57 28.33
CA GLU A 69 0.90 15.03 28.20
C GLU A 69 0.18 15.54 26.95
N GLU A 70 0.13 14.74 25.89
CA GLU A 70 -0.38 15.21 24.60
C GLU A 70 -1.15 14.15 23.81
N PHE A 71 -1.87 14.66 22.81
CA PHE A 71 -2.47 13.88 21.74
C PHE A 71 -2.07 14.49 20.41
N ARG A 72 -1.50 13.68 19.53
CA ARG A 72 -1.01 14.12 18.23
C ARG A 72 -1.52 13.20 17.13
N ILE A 73 -1.89 13.79 16.01
CA ILE A 73 -2.23 13.10 14.77
C ILE A 73 -1.39 13.69 13.66
N TRP A 74 -0.71 12.83 12.89
CA TRP A 74 0.04 13.23 11.70
C TRP A 74 0.21 12.02 10.78
N SER A 75 0.66 12.26 9.55
CA SER A 75 1.01 11.21 8.60
C SER A 75 2.50 11.28 8.25
N LEU A 76 3.11 10.11 8.05
CA LEU A 76 4.39 9.98 7.36
C LEU A 76 4.08 9.71 5.90
N GLY A 77 4.56 10.57 5.00
CA GLY A 77 4.29 10.46 3.56
C GLY A 77 2.92 10.98 3.15
N ASP A 78 2.71 10.96 1.84
CA ASP A 78 1.54 11.38 1.08
C ASP A 78 1.38 10.48 -0.16
N GLU A 79 0.42 10.77 -1.02
CA GLU A 79 0.14 9.95 -2.22
C GLU A 79 1.31 9.82 -3.21
N GLU A 80 2.29 10.73 -3.13
CA GLU A 80 3.47 10.77 -4.01
C GLU A 80 4.72 10.17 -3.34
N SER A 81 4.62 9.72 -2.10
CA SER A 81 5.73 9.15 -1.34
C SER A 81 6.04 7.70 -1.75
N SER A 82 7.31 7.28 -1.59
CA SER A 82 7.82 5.96 -2.03
C SER A 82 8.81 5.34 -1.05
#